data_AF-A0A378AT47-F1
#
_entry.id   AF-A0A378AT47-F1
#
_cell.length_a   1.000
_cell.length_b   1.000
_cell.length_c   1.000
_cell.angle_alpha   90.00
_cell.angle_beta   90.00
_cell.angle_gamma   90.00
#
_symmetry.space_group_name_H-M   'P 1'
#
loop_
_entity.id
_entity.type
_entity.pdbx_description
1 polymer ?
#
loop_
_entity_poly.entity_id
_entity_poly.type
_entity_poly.pdbx_seq_one_letter_code
_entity_poly.pdbx_strand_id
1 'polypeptide(L)'
;MLYVPEVYPDYCSESMMVMERIYGIPVSDVEALEAQGTNMQLLAERGVQVFFTQVFRDSFFHADMHPGNIFVSYEHPEDPQYIGIDCGIVGSLNKEDKRYLAENFIAFFNRDYRKVAELHVDSGWVPPDTNVEEFEFAIRTVCEPIFEKPLAEISFGHVLLNLFNTARRFNMEVQPQLVLLQKTLLYVEGVGRQLYPQLDLWKTAKPFLESWIKDQVGIPALVRAFKDKAPFWIERMPEIPELVYQSLQQSKQLQTSVDTIVRDMHVRHVRQGQSRYLFGIGAVLLLSGTLLFIHRPEWGMMPGWLMAGGVVTWLIGWRKTH
;
A
#
# COMPACT_ATOMS: atom_id res chain seq x y z
N MET A 1 12.69 29.98 9.44
CA MET A 1 13.03 29.19 8.22
C MET A 1 12.23 29.65 7.01
N LEU A 2 10.90 29.54 7.03
CA LEU A 2 10.01 30.04 5.97
C LEU A 2 9.09 31.13 6.55
N TYR A 3 8.96 32.22 5.82
CA TYR A 3 7.95 33.26 6.01
C TYR A 3 6.91 33.14 4.89
N VAL A 4 5.65 33.23 5.25
CA VAL A 4 4.53 33.28 4.30
C VAL A 4 3.80 34.59 4.57
N PRO A 5 3.63 35.47 3.56
CA PRO A 5 3.01 36.77 3.75
C PRO A 5 1.58 36.65 4.25
N GLU A 6 1.17 37.55 5.13
CA GLU A 6 -0.21 37.57 5.62
C GLU A 6 -1.18 37.93 4.50
N VAL A 7 -2.23 37.12 4.30
CA VAL A 7 -3.33 37.47 3.40
C VAL A 7 -4.31 38.32 4.17
N TYR A 8 -4.78 39.42 3.59
CA TYR A 8 -5.77 40.30 4.21
C TYR A 8 -7.18 39.98 3.67
N PRO A 9 -7.96 39.11 4.34
CA PRO A 9 -9.15 38.50 3.75
C PRO A 9 -10.26 39.52 3.48
N ASP A 10 -10.33 40.57 4.30
CA ASP A 10 -11.32 41.65 4.18
C ASP A 10 -11.18 42.46 2.88
N TYR A 11 -10.01 42.38 2.22
CA TYR A 11 -9.74 43.05 0.94
C TYR A 11 -9.69 42.08 -0.24
N CYS A 12 -9.95 40.78 -0.01
CA CYS A 12 -9.97 39.76 -1.06
C CYS A 12 -11.36 39.63 -1.70
N SER A 13 -11.38 39.18 -2.96
CA SER A 13 -12.58 38.80 -3.72
C SER A 13 -12.29 37.56 -4.56
N GLU A 14 -13.28 37.02 -5.26
CA GLU A 14 -13.09 35.86 -6.15
C GLU A 14 -12.02 36.07 -7.23
N SER A 15 -11.78 37.32 -7.65
CA SER A 15 -10.83 37.66 -8.72
C SER A 15 -9.62 38.48 -8.25
N MET A 16 -9.48 38.74 -6.95
CA MET A 16 -8.39 39.58 -6.42
C MET A 16 -7.99 39.12 -5.02
N MET A 17 -6.70 38.83 -4.84
CA MET A 17 -6.11 38.52 -3.55
C MET A 17 -5.21 39.68 -3.11
N VAL A 18 -5.37 40.12 -1.87
CA VAL A 18 -4.54 41.15 -1.24
C VAL A 18 -3.75 40.52 -0.11
N MET A 19 -2.44 40.72 -0.12
CA MET A 19 -1.52 40.17 0.87
C MET A 19 -0.46 41.20 1.23
N GLU A 20 0.24 40.93 2.33
CA GLU A 20 1.40 41.68 2.77
C GLU A 20 2.42 41.82 1.66
N ARG A 21 2.95 43.03 1.51
CA ARG A 21 4.01 43.30 0.56
C ARG A 21 5.34 42.83 1.13
N ILE A 22 5.97 41.88 0.43
CA ILE A 22 7.30 41.39 0.79
C ILE A 22 8.42 42.22 0.17
N TYR A 23 9.58 42.16 0.82
CA TYR A 23 10.84 42.66 0.30
C TYR A 23 11.89 41.56 0.52
N GLY A 24 12.53 41.10 -0.55
CA GLY A 24 13.57 40.08 -0.48
C GLY A 24 14.33 39.94 -1.79
N ILE A 25 15.46 39.23 -1.75
CA ILE A 25 16.24 38.89 -2.94
C ILE A 25 15.63 37.64 -3.58
N PRO A 26 15.32 37.65 -4.88
CA PRO A 26 14.88 36.42 -5.56
C PRO A 26 15.90 35.29 -5.38
N VAL A 27 15.46 34.07 -5.08
CA VAL A 27 16.39 32.96 -4.81
C VAL A 27 17.30 32.62 -6.01
N SER A 28 16.88 32.98 -7.22
CA SER A 28 17.67 32.82 -8.44
C SER A 28 18.79 33.85 -8.61
N ASP A 29 18.77 34.95 -7.86
CA ASP A 29 19.77 36.03 -7.94
C ASP A 29 20.95 35.74 -6.99
N VAL A 30 21.76 34.76 -7.38
CA VAL A 30 22.90 34.27 -6.58
C VAL A 30 23.94 35.37 -6.36
N GLU A 31 24.19 36.22 -7.37
CA GLU A 31 25.13 37.33 -7.24
C GLU A 31 24.69 38.33 -6.15
N ALA A 32 23.41 38.67 -6.09
CA ALA A 32 22.88 39.54 -5.04
C ALA A 32 22.91 38.88 -3.65
N LEU A 33 22.62 37.57 -3.57
CA LEU A 33 22.71 36.82 -2.31
C LEU A 33 24.14 36.75 -1.78
N GLU A 34 25.12 36.50 -2.65
CA GLU A 34 26.54 36.52 -2.31
C GLU A 34 27.00 37.93 -1.90
N ALA A 35 26.56 38.97 -2.63
CA ALA A 35 26.86 40.36 -2.29
C ALA A 35 26.26 40.79 -0.94
N GLN A 36 25.11 40.26 -0.57
CA GLN A 36 24.51 40.43 0.77
C GLN A 36 25.33 39.74 1.87
N GLY A 37 26.21 38.80 1.53
CA GLY A 37 26.92 37.95 2.48
C GLY A 37 26.05 36.82 3.02
N THR A 38 25.07 36.37 2.24
CA THR A 38 24.16 35.29 2.64
C THR A 38 24.94 34.00 2.89
N ASN A 39 24.61 33.29 3.98
CA ASN A 39 25.14 31.98 4.25
C ASN A 39 24.51 30.95 3.29
N MET A 40 25.12 30.79 2.12
CA MET A 40 24.61 29.96 1.02
C MET A 40 24.44 28.49 1.39
N GLN A 41 25.34 27.96 2.24
CA GLN A 41 25.23 26.60 2.75
C GLN A 41 23.97 26.44 3.61
N LEU A 42 23.79 27.31 4.62
CA LEU A 42 22.63 27.25 5.51
C LEU A 42 21.33 27.54 4.76
N LEU A 43 21.37 28.43 3.76
CA LEU A 43 20.24 28.69 2.87
C LEU A 43 19.82 27.40 2.14
N ALA A 44 20.76 26.69 1.52
CA ALA A 44 20.48 25.43 0.83
C ALA A 44 19.94 24.35 1.78
N GLU A 45 20.56 24.19 2.96
CA GLU A 45 20.11 23.25 3.99
C GLU A 45 18.68 23.56 4.48
N ARG A 46 18.37 24.85 4.70
CA ARG A 46 17.02 25.31 5.05
C ARG A 46 16.01 25.03 3.95
N GLY A 47 16.40 25.13 2.68
CA GLY A 47 15.50 24.86 1.56
C GLY A 47 15.01 23.42 1.58
N VAL A 48 15.94 22.47 1.81
CA VAL A 48 15.61 21.05 2.02
C VAL A 48 14.69 20.90 3.25
N GLN A 49 15.04 21.51 4.38
CA GLN A 49 14.24 21.40 5.60
C GLN A 49 12.81 21.93 5.42
N VAL A 50 12.63 23.07 4.73
CA VAL A 50 11.31 23.65 4.46
C VAL A 50 10.46 22.69 3.64
N PHE A 51 11.01 22.13 2.55
CA PHE A 51 10.31 21.17 1.71
C PHE A 51 9.84 19.94 2.49
N PHE A 52 10.74 19.28 3.22
CA PHE A 52 10.39 18.10 4.00
C PHE A 52 9.41 18.44 5.14
N THR A 53 9.53 19.62 5.74
CA THR A 53 8.58 20.08 6.77
C THR A 53 7.17 20.20 6.22
N GLN A 54 7.02 20.84 5.07
CA GLN A 54 5.72 21.00 4.42
C GLN A 54 5.09 19.65 4.04
N VAL A 55 5.86 18.77 3.41
CA VAL A 55 5.37 17.45 2.96
C VAL A 55 4.98 16.57 4.14
N PHE A 56 5.83 16.46 5.15
CA PHE A 56 5.67 15.46 6.21
C PHE A 56 4.95 16.01 7.46
N ARG A 57 5.44 17.13 8.02
CA ARG A 57 4.87 17.70 9.24
C ARG A 57 3.50 18.32 8.96
N ASP A 58 3.46 19.22 7.98
CA ASP A 58 2.26 20.03 7.71
C ASP A 58 1.29 19.29 6.79
N SER A 59 1.78 18.29 6.03
CA SER A 59 0.98 17.49 5.11
C SER A 59 0.26 18.32 4.05
N PHE A 60 0.85 19.47 3.81
CA PHE A 60 0.39 20.53 2.96
C PHE A 60 1.65 21.13 2.37
N PHE A 61 1.82 21.00 1.07
CA PHE A 61 3.03 21.41 0.40
C PHE A 61 2.74 22.31 -0.78
N HIS A 62 3.66 23.26 -0.98
CA HIS A 62 3.63 24.16 -2.10
C HIS A 62 4.13 23.40 -3.33
N ALA A 63 3.22 23.05 -4.24
CA ALA A 63 3.52 22.18 -5.37
C ALA A 63 4.29 22.90 -6.49
N ASP A 64 4.31 24.24 -6.47
CA ASP A 64 5.04 25.06 -7.46
C ASP A 64 6.08 26.01 -6.83
N MET A 65 7.00 25.46 -6.04
CA MET A 65 8.13 26.20 -5.44
C MET A 65 9.20 26.55 -6.49
N HIS A 66 8.81 27.21 -7.57
CA HIS A 66 9.74 27.67 -8.60
C HIS A 66 10.48 28.94 -8.14
N PRO A 67 11.65 29.26 -8.73
CA PRO A 67 12.51 30.34 -8.23
C PRO A 67 11.89 31.75 -8.24
N GLY A 68 10.83 31.99 -9.02
CA GLY A 68 10.13 33.27 -9.04
C GLY A 68 9.14 33.47 -7.88
N ASN A 69 8.79 32.39 -7.19
CA ASN A 69 7.91 32.39 -6.04
C ASN A 69 8.66 32.32 -4.70
N ILE A 70 10.00 32.41 -4.73
CA ILE A 70 10.85 32.24 -3.57
C ILE A 70 11.84 33.39 -3.48
N PHE A 71 11.83 34.05 -2.32
CA PHE A 71 12.73 35.14 -1.99
C PHE A 71 13.49 34.81 -0.71
N VAL A 72 14.57 35.54 -0.48
CA VAL A 72 15.38 35.47 0.74
C VAL A 72 15.35 36.83 1.44
N SER A 73 15.12 36.82 2.74
CA SER A 73 15.04 38.04 3.55
C SER A 73 16.38 38.79 3.62
N TYR A 74 16.31 40.12 3.68
CA TYR A 74 17.46 40.99 3.87
C TYR A 74 18.02 40.99 5.30
N GLU A 75 17.19 40.61 6.28
CA GLU A 75 17.41 40.96 7.69
C GLU A 75 18.60 40.23 8.33
N HIS A 76 18.71 38.92 8.07
CA HIS A 76 19.69 38.03 8.71
C HIS A 76 20.39 37.16 7.66
N PRO A 77 21.34 37.71 6.88
CA PRO A 77 22.04 36.94 5.85
C PRO A 77 22.81 35.73 6.41
N GLU A 78 23.31 35.80 7.64
CA GLU A 78 23.98 34.71 8.34
C GLU A 78 23.04 33.58 8.78
N ASP A 79 21.75 33.91 8.98
CA ASP A 79 20.68 32.99 9.35
C ASP A 79 19.49 33.11 8.38
N PRO A 80 19.68 32.76 7.10
CA PRO A 80 18.85 33.23 6.00
C PRO A 80 17.43 32.65 6.03
N GLN A 81 16.42 33.51 5.91
CA GLN A 81 15.02 33.11 5.92
C GLN A 81 14.44 33.14 4.51
N TYR A 82 13.78 32.05 4.11
CA TYR A 82 12.98 32.01 2.89
C TYR A 82 11.67 32.77 3.07
N ILE A 83 11.24 33.43 2.01
CA ILE A 83 9.93 34.05 1.88
C ILE A 83 9.26 33.40 0.68
N GLY A 84 8.21 32.62 0.92
CA GLY A 84 7.43 31.96 -0.14
C GLY A 84 6.22 32.81 -0.51
N ILE A 85 6.03 33.06 -1.80
CA ILE A 85 4.84 33.72 -2.33
C ILE A 85 4.07 32.77 -3.26
N ASP A 86 2.83 33.12 -3.57
CA ASP A 86 1.97 32.40 -4.53
C ASP A 86 1.68 30.93 -4.18
N CYS A 87 0.73 30.71 -3.27
CA CYS A 87 0.19 29.39 -2.95
C CYS A 87 -0.87 28.91 -3.96
N GLY A 88 -0.80 29.31 -5.24
CA GLY A 88 -1.80 28.97 -6.26
C GLY A 88 -1.92 27.46 -6.54
N ILE A 89 -0.84 26.70 -6.33
CA ILE A 89 -0.84 25.24 -6.45
C ILE A 89 -0.31 24.62 -5.16
N VAL A 90 -1.23 24.06 -4.37
CA VAL A 90 -0.95 23.40 -3.10
C VAL A 90 -1.51 21.98 -3.11
N GLY A 91 -0.72 21.04 -2.58
CA GLY A 91 -1.12 19.64 -2.44
C GLY A 91 -1.31 19.28 -0.97
N SER A 92 -2.24 18.36 -0.68
CA SER A 92 -2.42 17.78 0.65
C SER A 92 -2.28 16.28 0.62
N LEU A 93 -1.64 15.69 1.64
CA LEU A 93 -1.51 14.24 1.78
C LEU A 93 -2.51 13.70 2.80
N ASN A 94 -3.21 12.62 2.45
CA ASN A 94 -4.06 11.90 3.41
C ASN A 94 -3.19 11.10 4.41
N LYS A 95 -3.78 10.53 5.46
CA LYS A 95 -3.01 9.81 6.51
C LYS A 95 -2.34 8.52 6.00
N GLU A 96 -2.95 7.83 5.05
CA GLU A 96 -2.45 6.57 4.49
C GLU A 96 -1.24 6.83 3.58
N ASP A 97 -1.36 7.81 2.70
CA ASP A 97 -0.29 8.28 1.80
C ASP A 97 0.93 8.76 2.59
N LYS A 98 0.73 9.47 3.70
CA LYS A 98 1.84 9.90 4.56
C LYS A 98 2.65 8.73 5.10
N ARG A 99 1.98 7.69 5.59
CA ARG A 99 2.64 6.52 6.16
C ARG A 99 3.39 5.76 5.08
N TYR A 100 2.74 5.53 3.94
CA TYR A 100 3.36 4.92 2.77
C TYR A 100 4.61 5.69 2.33
N LEU A 101 4.48 7.00 2.09
CA LEU A 101 5.59 7.85 1.67
C LEU A 101 6.73 7.80 2.68
N ALA A 102 6.43 7.94 3.96
CA ALA A 102 7.46 7.90 5.00
C ALA A 102 8.20 6.57 5.07
N GLU A 103 7.49 5.44 5.08
CA GLU A 103 8.11 4.11 5.05
C GLU A 103 8.97 3.93 3.79
N ASN A 104 8.51 4.45 2.65
CA ASN A 104 9.24 4.42 1.39
C ASN A 104 10.52 5.25 1.44
N PHE A 105 10.44 6.49 1.94
CA PHE A 105 11.60 7.37 2.08
C PHE A 105 12.62 6.80 3.07
N ILE A 106 12.20 6.24 4.21
CA ILE A 106 13.14 5.57 5.14
C ILE A 106 13.87 4.43 4.44
N ALA A 107 13.10 3.54 3.79
CA ALA A 107 13.66 2.41 3.08
C ALA A 107 14.68 2.89 2.03
N PHE A 108 14.33 3.94 1.29
CA PHE A 108 15.21 4.59 0.33
C PHE A 108 16.48 5.18 0.96
N PHE A 109 16.39 5.97 2.02
CA PHE A 109 17.53 6.57 2.73
C PHE A 109 18.42 5.54 3.42
N ASN A 110 17.88 4.39 3.80
CA ASN A 110 18.64 3.28 4.37
C ASN A 110 19.11 2.28 3.31
N ARG A 111 18.91 2.58 2.01
CA ARG A 111 19.28 1.72 0.88
C ARG A 111 18.62 0.34 0.93
N ASP A 112 17.48 0.24 1.60
CA ASP A 112 16.60 -0.92 1.63
C ASP A 112 15.67 -0.91 0.41
N TYR A 113 16.27 -1.11 -0.76
CA TYR A 113 15.53 -1.11 -2.02
C TYR A 113 14.52 -2.27 -2.12
N ARG A 114 14.75 -3.36 -1.36
CA ARG A 114 13.82 -4.47 -1.22
C ARG A 114 12.52 -3.95 -0.62
N LYS A 115 12.60 -3.24 0.51
CA LYS A 115 11.44 -2.66 1.16
C LYS A 115 10.75 -1.60 0.30
N VAL A 116 11.52 -0.80 -0.46
CA VAL A 116 10.95 0.13 -1.45
C VAL A 116 10.10 -0.62 -2.49
N ALA A 117 10.62 -1.73 -3.05
CA ALA A 117 9.90 -2.54 -4.03
C ALA A 117 8.62 -3.16 -3.43
N GLU A 118 8.72 -3.77 -2.25
CA GLU A 118 7.57 -4.34 -1.53
C GLU A 118 6.48 -3.30 -1.28
N LEU A 119 6.85 -2.12 -0.78
CA LEU A 119 5.89 -1.04 -0.52
C LEU A 119 5.14 -0.61 -1.78
N HIS A 120 5.81 -0.52 -2.93
CA HIS A 120 5.18 -0.14 -4.21
C HIS A 120 4.22 -1.20 -4.76
N VAL A 121 4.49 -2.48 -4.48
CA VAL A 121 3.58 -3.59 -4.82
C VAL A 121 2.39 -3.61 -3.86
N ASP A 122 2.63 -3.50 -2.55
CA ASP A 122 1.59 -3.52 -1.51
C ASP A 122 0.59 -2.37 -1.64
N SER A 123 1.05 -1.22 -2.13
CA SER A 123 0.22 -0.03 -2.36
C SER A 123 -0.55 -0.05 -3.69
N GLY A 124 -0.33 -1.05 -4.54
CA GLY A 124 -1.06 -1.22 -5.80
C GLY A 124 -0.63 -0.28 -6.93
N TRP A 125 0.47 0.47 -6.76
CA TRP A 125 1.03 1.30 -7.84
C TRP A 125 1.66 0.47 -8.96
N VAL A 126 2.10 -0.74 -8.61
CA VAL A 126 2.71 -1.71 -9.51
C VAL A 126 1.85 -2.98 -9.48
N PRO A 127 1.69 -3.70 -10.61
CA PRO A 127 0.87 -4.91 -10.64
C PRO A 127 1.31 -5.95 -9.60
N PRO A 128 0.37 -6.66 -8.95
CA PRO A 128 0.67 -7.58 -7.84
C PRO A 128 1.46 -8.83 -8.27
N ASP A 129 1.49 -9.13 -9.57
CA ASP A 129 2.28 -10.20 -10.18
C ASP A 129 3.74 -9.80 -10.47
N THR A 130 4.12 -8.56 -10.16
CA THR A 130 5.48 -8.05 -10.40
C THR A 130 6.51 -8.77 -9.53
N ASN A 131 7.61 -9.20 -10.17
CA ASN A 131 8.74 -9.79 -9.45
C ASN A 131 9.46 -8.71 -8.62
N VAL A 132 9.31 -8.80 -7.30
CA VAL A 132 9.90 -7.87 -6.32
C VAL A 132 11.43 -7.80 -6.42
N GLU A 133 12.12 -8.92 -6.68
CA GLU A 133 13.58 -8.95 -6.81
C GLU A 133 14.07 -8.22 -8.06
N GLU A 134 13.37 -8.44 -9.19
CA GLU A 134 13.69 -7.74 -10.43
C GLU A 134 13.46 -6.24 -10.29
N PHE A 135 12.37 -5.86 -9.60
CA PHE A 135 12.04 -4.46 -9.36
C PHE A 135 13.02 -3.79 -8.39
N GLU A 136 13.40 -4.47 -7.30
CA GLU A 136 14.47 -4.05 -6.41
C GLU A 136 15.75 -3.76 -7.18
N PHE A 137 16.20 -4.68 -8.04
CA PHE A 137 17.42 -4.53 -8.80
C PHE A 137 17.36 -3.31 -9.73
N ALA A 138 16.21 -3.07 -10.35
CA ALA A 138 16.00 -1.91 -11.21
C ALA A 138 16.05 -0.59 -10.41
N ILE A 139 15.39 -0.52 -9.25
CA ILE A 139 15.45 0.65 -8.36
C ILE A 139 16.90 0.91 -7.92
N ARG A 140 17.59 -0.13 -7.44
CA ARG A 140 19.00 -0.07 -7.03
C ARG A 140 19.89 0.47 -8.14
N THR A 141 19.72 -0.01 -9.37
CA THR A 141 20.52 0.41 -10.52
C THR A 141 20.39 1.91 -10.81
N VAL A 142 19.20 2.48 -10.59
CA VAL A 142 18.95 3.91 -10.83
C VAL A 142 19.42 4.78 -9.67
N CYS A 143 19.25 4.32 -8.43
CA CYS A 143 19.40 5.14 -7.24
C CYS A 143 20.79 5.05 -6.59
N GLU A 144 21.48 3.92 -6.72
CA GLU A 144 22.80 3.72 -6.14
C GLU A 144 23.87 4.68 -6.70
N PRO A 145 23.93 4.99 -8.01
CA PRO A 145 24.95 5.87 -8.56
C PRO A 145 24.90 7.32 -8.08
N ILE A 146 23.79 7.75 -7.49
CA ILE A 146 23.55 9.14 -7.06
C ILE A 146 23.53 9.32 -5.54
N PHE A 147 23.56 8.22 -4.78
CA PHE A 147 23.46 8.23 -3.33
C PHE A 147 24.69 8.89 -2.70
N GLU A 148 24.48 9.75 -1.69
CA GLU A 148 25.55 10.50 -0.97
C GLU A 148 26.47 11.36 -1.84
N LYS A 149 26.05 11.67 -3.07
CA LYS A 149 26.80 12.57 -3.95
C LYS A 149 26.34 14.01 -3.81
N PRO A 150 27.26 14.99 -3.97
CA PRO A 150 26.90 16.39 -4.07
C PRO A 150 25.99 16.67 -5.27
N LEU A 151 25.15 17.71 -5.19
CA LEU A 151 24.33 18.20 -6.32
C LEU A 151 25.14 18.45 -7.60
N ALA A 152 26.39 18.89 -7.47
CA ALA A 152 27.29 19.11 -8.60
C ALA A 152 27.58 17.83 -9.41
N GLU A 153 27.51 16.66 -8.78
CA GLU A 153 27.90 15.37 -9.37
C GLU A 153 26.69 14.52 -9.83
N ILE A 154 25.47 14.94 -9.49
CA ILE A 154 24.24 14.22 -9.81
C ILE A 154 23.52 14.90 -10.97
N SER A 155 23.23 14.19 -12.07
CA SER A 155 22.31 14.69 -13.09
C SER A 155 20.87 14.24 -12.78
N PHE A 156 20.07 15.14 -12.22
CA PHE A 156 18.66 14.85 -11.88
C PHE A 156 17.84 14.48 -13.12
N GLY A 157 18.08 15.14 -14.25
CA GLY A 157 17.46 14.78 -15.53
C GLY A 157 17.68 13.31 -15.93
N HIS A 158 18.92 12.81 -15.82
CA HIS A 158 19.23 11.40 -16.14
C HIS A 158 18.59 10.42 -15.17
N VAL A 159 18.60 10.74 -13.87
CA VAL A 159 17.94 9.93 -12.83
C VAL A 159 16.46 9.79 -13.13
N LEU A 160 15.79 10.89 -13.45
CA LEU A 160 14.36 10.91 -13.71
C LEU A 160 13.99 10.12 -14.96
N LEU A 161 14.76 10.25 -16.03
CA LEU A 161 14.60 9.44 -17.25
C LEU A 161 14.74 7.96 -16.94
N ASN A 162 15.74 7.59 -16.14
CA ASN A 162 15.96 6.21 -15.72
C ASN A 162 14.81 5.69 -14.83
N LEU A 163 14.30 6.50 -13.90
CA LEU A 163 13.14 6.16 -13.07
C LEU A 163 11.89 5.94 -13.91
N PHE A 164 11.58 6.80 -14.89
CA PHE A 164 10.44 6.61 -15.78
C PHE A 164 10.59 5.40 -16.71
N ASN A 165 11.81 5.14 -17.20
CA ASN A 165 12.10 3.94 -17.99
C ASN A 165 11.88 2.67 -17.16
N THR A 166 12.34 2.67 -15.91
CA THR A 166 12.09 1.61 -14.96
C THR A 166 10.59 1.46 -14.67
N ALA A 167 9.89 2.53 -14.31
CA ALA A 167 8.45 2.51 -14.03
C ALA A 167 7.65 1.92 -15.21
N ARG A 168 7.95 2.33 -16.44
CA ARG A 168 7.32 1.77 -17.65
C ARG A 168 7.61 0.28 -17.85
N ARG A 169 8.83 -0.19 -17.56
CA ARG A 169 9.21 -1.60 -17.67
C ARG A 169 8.38 -2.48 -16.72
N PHE A 170 8.00 -1.96 -15.56
CA PHE A 170 7.18 -2.66 -14.56
C PHE A 170 5.68 -2.34 -14.67
N ASN A 171 5.21 -1.83 -15.81
CA ASN A 171 3.80 -1.48 -16.05
C ASN A 171 3.19 -0.56 -14.97
N MET A 172 4.00 0.27 -14.33
CA MET A 172 3.52 1.31 -13.43
C MET A 172 2.85 2.40 -14.27
N GLU A 173 1.64 2.83 -13.88
CA GLU A 173 0.95 3.92 -14.56
C GLU A 173 1.69 5.24 -14.33
N VAL A 174 2.51 5.63 -15.30
CA VAL A 174 3.17 6.94 -15.28
C VAL A 174 2.14 8.01 -15.69
N GLN A 175 1.72 8.83 -14.72
CA GLN A 175 0.81 9.93 -15.01
C GLN A 175 1.49 10.96 -15.92
N PRO A 176 0.83 11.47 -16.98
CA PRO A 176 1.40 12.48 -17.89
C PRO A 176 1.88 13.75 -17.17
N GLN A 177 1.27 14.06 -16.03
CA GLN A 177 1.61 15.18 -15.15
C GLN A 177 3.05 15.08 -14.61
N LEU A 178 3.54 13.86 -14.39
CA LEU A 178 4.88 13.60 -13.87
C LEU A 178 5.97 13.85 -14.94
N VAL A 179 5.64 13.73 -16.22
CA VAL A 179 6.53 14.13 -17.33
C VAL A 179 6.69 15.65 -17.35
N LEU A 180 5.64 16.40 -17.00
CA LEU A 180 5.64 17.86 -16.94
C LEU A 180 6.59 18.41 -15.85
N LEU A 181 6.80 17.65 -14.77
CA LEU A 181 7.74 18.00 -13.69
C LEU A 181 9.21 18.03 -14.13
N GLN A 182 9.55 17.49 -15.30
CA GLN A 182 10.91 17.53 -15.85
C GLN A 182 11.47 18.95 -15.92
N LYS A 183 10.64 19.92 -16.36
CA LYS A 183 11.05 21.32 -16.48
C LYS A 183 11.31 21.92 -15.10
N THR A 184 10.40 21.72 -14.15
CA THR A 184 10.54 22.24 -12.78
C THR A 184 11.78 21.67 -12.10
N LEU A 185 12.03 20.35 -12.25
CA LEU A 185 13.20 19.70 -11.67
C LEU A 185 14.52 20.15 -12.31
N LEU A 186 14.55 20.44 -13.61
CA LEU A 186 15.73 21.06 -14.27
C LEU A 186 16.03 22.46 -13.73
N TYR A 187 14.99 23.26 -13.46
CA TYR A 187 15.15 24.58 -12.83
C TYR A 187 15.64 24.47 -11.39
N VAL A 188 15.09 23.52 -10.61
CA VAL A 188 15.53 23.25 -9.24
C VAL A 188 16.96 22.71 -9.19
N GLU A 189 17.36 21.83 -10.12
CA GLU A 189 18.75 21.36 -10.28
C GLU A 189 19.69 22.54 -10.58
N GLY A 190 19.29 23.44 -11.49
CA GLY A 190 20.04 24.64 -11.83
C GLY A 190 20.25 25.55 -10.64
N VAL A 191 19.16 25.93 -9.95
CA VAL A 191 19.21 26.81 -8.77
C VAL A 191 19.93 26.14 -7.60
N GLY A 192 19.66 24.87 -7.31
CA GLY A 192 20.33 24.14 -6.24
C GLY A 192 21.85 24.05 -6.43
N ARG A 193 22.31 23.80 -7.66
CA ARG A 193 23.75 23.82 -7.99
C ARG A 193 24.36 25.22 -7.90
N GLN A 194 23.62 26.25 -8.28
CA GLN A 194 24.11 27.63 -8.18
C GLN A 194 24.18 28.10 -6.72
N LEU A 195 23.21 27.71 -5.88
CA LEU A 195 23.18 28.06 -4.46
C LEU A 195 24.27 27.35 -3.66
N TYR A 196 24.32 26.02 -3.72
CA TYR A 196 25.31 25.24 -2.98
C TYR A 196 25.61 23.90 -3.68
N PRO A 197 26.63 23.86 -4.57
CA PRO A 197 26.93 22.66 -5.36
C PRO A 197 27.32 21.44 -4.51
N GLN A 198 27.84 21.68 -3.30
CA GLN A 198 28.28 20.65 -2.36
C GLN A 198 27.15 20.06 -1.51
N LEU A 199 25.91 20.52 -1.69
CA LEU A 199 24.76 20.02 -0.93
C LEU A 199 24.57 18.52 -1.18
N ASP A 200 24.63 17.75 -0.10
CA ASP A 200 24.20 16.36 -0.08
C ASP A 200 22.76 16.33 0.44
N LEU A 201 21.81 16.17 -0.48
CA LEU A 201 20.38 16.11 -0.13
C LEU A 201 20.09 14.99 0.87
N TRP A 202 20.82 13.87 0.78
CA TRP A 202 20.57 12.71 1.63
C TRP A 202 21.02 12.96 3.06
N LYS A 203 22.25 13.44 3.25
CA LYS A 203 22.75 13.77 4.59
C LYS A 203 21.94 14.89 5.24
N THR A 204 21.43 15.83 4.45
CA THR A 204 20.64 16.96 4.95
C THR A 204 19.22 16.55 5.35
N ALA A 205 18.54 15.73 4.53
CA ALA A 205 17.14 15.36 4.76
C ALA A 205 16.94 14.20 5.75
N LYS A 206 17.88 13.25 5.81
CA LYS A 206 17.79 12.05 6.66
C LYS A 206 17.44 12.34 8.13
N PRO A 207 18.13 13.23 8.86
CA PRO A 207 17.84 13.47 10.27
C PRO A 207 16.43 14.03 10.48
N PHE A 208 15.94 14.85 9.54
CA PHE A 208 14.60 15.39 9.60
C PHE A 208 13.56 14.28 9.48
N LEU A 209 13.72 13.39 8.49
CA LEU A 209 12.80 12.29 8.26
C LEU A 209 12.77 11.32 9.44
N GLU A 210 13.94 10.95 9.98
CA GLU A 210 14.04 10.07 11.15
C GLU A 210 13.32 10.67 12.37
N SER A 211 13.48 11.97 12.62
CA SER A 211 12.78 12.68 13.70
C SER A 211 11.26 12.66 13.50
N TRP A 212 10.79 12.90 12.27
CA TRP A 212 9.36 12.90 11.96
C TRP A 212 8.73 11.51 12.12
N ILE A 213 9.39 10.44 11.66
CA ILE A 213 8.87 9.07 11.86
C ILE A 213 8.78 8.73 13.33
N LYS A 214 9.78 9.11 14.12
CA LYS A 214 9.74 8.88 15.57
C LYS A 214 8.51 9.53 16.20
N ASP A 215 8.10 10.69 15.70
CA ASP A 215 6.93 11.42 16.19
C ASP A 215 5.59 10.85 15.69
N GLN A 216 5.57 10.24 14.50
CA GLN A 216 4.35 9.73 13.84
C GLN A 216 4.09 8.23 14.02
N VAL A 217 5.14 7.42 14.17
CA VAL A 217 5.07 5.95 14.27
C VAL A 217 5.60 5.44 15.63
N GLY A 218 6.26 6.29 16.40
CA GLY A 218 6.79 5.92 17.72
C GLY A 218 5.73 5.79 18.82
N ILE A 219 6.18 5.40 20.02
CA ILE A 219 5.36 5.31 21.24
C ILE A 219 4.47 6.54 21.48
N PRO A 220 4.91 7.80 21.22
CA PRO A 220 4.05 8.98 21.38
C PRO A 220 2.82 9.00 20.47
N ALA A 221 2.93 8.46 19.25
CA ALA A 221 1.80 8.34 18.32
C ALA A 221 0.85 7.23 18.75
N LEU A 222 1.40 6.11 19.25
CA LEU A 222 0.61 5.01 19.81
C LEU A 222 -0.19 5.46 21.04
N VAL A 223 0.43 6.26 21.93
CA VAL A 223 -0.24 6.89 23.08
C VAL A 223 -1.30 7.89 22.64
N ARG A 224 -1.04 8.73 21.63
CA ARG A 224 -2.04 9.64 21.05
C ARG A 224 -3.22 8.89 20.43
N ALA A 225 -2.96 7.88 19.60
CA ALA A 225 -3.99 7.05 18.99
C ALA A 225 -4.84 6.31 20.05
N PHE A 226 -4.21 5.84 21.12
CA PHE A 226 -4.91 5.24 22.24
C PHE A 226 -5.75 6.26 22.99
N LYS A 227 -5.23 7.46 23.27
CA LYS A 227 -5.94 8.56 23.93
C LYS A 227 -7.13 9.06 23.11
N ASP A 228 -6.97 9.21 21.79
CA ASP A 228 -8.02 9.69 20.89
C ASP A 228 -9.15 8.67 20.75
N LYS A 229 -8.83 7.37 20.77
CA LYS A 229 -9.82 6.29 20.74
C LYS A 229 -10.30 5.86 22.13
N ALA A 230 -9.67 6.33 23.22
CA ALA A 230 -10.01 5.94 24.59
C ALA A 230 -11.49 6.22 24.94
N PRO A 231 -12.10 7.37 24.57
CA PRO A 231 -13.52 7.61 24.84
C PRO A 231 -14.41 6.54 24.19
N PHE A 232 -14.12 6.19 22.94
CA PHE A 232 -14.82 5.15 22.20
C PHE A 232 -14.64 3.76 22.83
N TRP A 233 -13.43 3.41 23.26
CA TRP A 233 -13.15 2.15 23.94
C TRP A 233 -13.83 2.05 25.30
N ILE A 234 -13.90 3.15 26.05
CA ILE A 234 -14.55 3.20 27.36
C ILE A 234 -16.07 3.01 27.22
N GLU A 235 -16.69 3.62 26.20
CA GLU A 235 -18.12 3.43 25.90
C GLU A 235 -18.45 1.99 25.47
N ARG A 236 -17.58 1.35 24.67
CA ARG A 236 -17.76 -0.03 24.19
C ARG A 236 -17.35 -1.11 25.18
N MET A 237 -16.56 -0.76 26.21
CA MET A 237 -16.00 -1.72 27.17
C MET A 237 -17.05 -2.66 27.81
N PRO A 238 -18.26 -2.20 28.17
CA PRO A 238 -19.30 -3.06 28.72
C PRO A 238 -19.82 -4.13 27.74
N GLU A 239 -19.67 -3.93 26.43
CA GLU A 239 -20.18 -4.84 25.38
C GLU A 239 -19.17 -5.94 25.02
N ILE A 240 -17.89 -5.77 25.38
CA ILE A 240 -16.81 -6.71 25.05
C ILE A 240 -17.06 -8.12 25.63
N PRO A 241 -17.48 -8.29 26.90
CA PRO A 241 -17.76 -9.62 27.45
C PRO A 241 -18.86 -10.36 26.68
N GLU A 242 -19.89 -9.64 26.26
CA GLU A 242 -21.02 -10.19 25.52
C GLU A 242 -20.60 -10.60 24.09
N LEU A 243 -19.82 -9.77 23.39
CA LEU A 243 -19.28 -10.10 22.06
C LEU A 243 -18.34 -11.31 22.08
N VAL A 244 -17.48 -11.41 23.09
CA VAL A 244 -16.59 -12.57 23.29
C VAL A 244 -17.40 -13.82 23.62
N TYR A 245 -18.40 -13.71 24.50
CA TYR A 245 -19.29 -14.81 24.84
C TYR A 245 -20.07 -15.32 23.61
N GLN A 246 -20.66 -14.41 22.83
CA GLN A 246 -21.39 -14.73 21.60
C GLN A 246 -20.49 -15.39 20.55
N SER A 247 -19.26 -14.90 20.36
CA SER A 247 -18.30 -15.53 19.43
C SER A 247 -17.90 -16.94 19.87
N LEU A 248 -17.67 -17.16 21.17
CA LEU A 248 -17.40 -18.48 21.73
C LEU A 248 -18.61 -19.43 21.58
N GLN A 249 -19.83 -18.92 21.76
CA GLN A 249 -21.06 -19.68 21.58
C GLN A 249 -21.31 -20.04 20.12
N GLN A 250 -21.04 -19.11 19.19
CA GLN A 250 -21.13 -19.32 17.75
C GLN A 250 -20.14 -20.39 17.26
N SER A 251 -18.91 -20.39 17.79
CA SER A 251 -17.91 -21.43 17.52
C SER A 251 -18.39 -22.83 17.93
N LYS A 252 -19.05 -22.92 19.10
CA LYS A 252 -19.63 -24.18 19.59
C LYS A 252 -20.81 -24.66 18.73
N GLN A 253 -21.65 -23.76 18.25
CA GLN A 253 -22.75 -24.08 17.32
C GLN A 253 -22.24 -24.55 15.94
N LEU A 254 -21.16 -23.95 15.44
CA LEU A 254 -20.48 -24.36 14.21
C LEU A 254 -19.91 -25.78 14.33
N GLN A 255 -19.22 -26.10 15.43
CA GLN A 255 -18.76 -27.47 15.70
C GLN A 255 -19.91 -28.47 15.72
N THR A 256 -21.01 -28.13 16.40
CA THR A 256 -22.18 -29.02 16.48
C THR A 256 -22.81 -29.26 15.11
N SER A 257 -22.89 -28.21 14.28
CA SER A 257 -23.43 -28.30 12.91
C SER A 257 -22.54 -29.17 12.02
N VAL A 258 -21.22 -29.00 12.10
CA VAL A 258 -20.25 -29.82 11.37
C VAL A 258 -20.34 -31.29 11.81
N ASP A 259 -20.45 -31.58 13.11
CA ASP A 259 -20.58 -32.95 13.62
C ASP A 259 -21.87 -33.62 13.14
N THR A 260 -22.99 -32.89 13.07
CA THR A 260 -24.25 -33.43 12.52
C THR A 260 -24.14 -33.73 11.04
N ILE A 261 -23.50 -32.84 10.26
CA ILE A 261 -23.29 -33.04 8.81
C ILE A 261 -22.36 -34.24 8.55
N VAL A 262 -21.27 -34.37 9.32
CA VAL A 262 -20.35 -35.51 9.22
C VAL A 262 -21.05 -36.83 9.57
N ARG A 263 -21.89 -36.84 10.62
CA ARG A 263 -22.64 -38.02 11.04
C ARG A 263 -23.68 -38.43 9.98
N ASP A 264 -24.41 -37.47 9.41
CA ASP A 264 -25.36 -37.71 8.33
C ASP A 264 -24.69 -38.23 7.06
N MET A 265 -23.52 -37.68 6.70
CA MET A 265 -22.71 -38.19 5.59
C MET A 265 -22.28 -39.63 5.84
N HIS A 266 -21.83 -39.96 7.05
CA HIS A 266 -21.39 -41.31 7.38
C HIS A 266 -22.53 -42.34 7.30
N VAL A 267 -23.71 -42.00 7.82
CA VAL A 267 -24.91 -42.86 7.74
C VAL A 267 -25.34 -43.08 6.29
N ARG A 268 -25.33 -42.03 5.45
CA ARG A 268 -25.63 -42.15 4.02
C ARG A 268 -24.62 -43.03 3.30
N HIS A 269 -23.34 -42.91 3.62
CA HIS A 269 -22.28 -43.73 2.99
C HIS A 269 -22.45 -45.22 3.32
N VAL A 270 -22.76 -45.56 4.57
CA VAL A 270 -23.03 -46.95 4.99
C VAL A 270 -24.28 -47.51 4.33
N ARG A 271 -25.38 -46.73 4.26
CA ARG A 271 -26.62 -47.15 3.59
C ARG A 271 -26.43 -47.37 2.09
N GLN A 272 -25.70 -46.48 1.42
CA GLN A 272 -25.37 -46.64 -0.01
C GLN A 272 -24.49 -47.87 -0.26
N GLY A 273 -23.51 -48.13 0.61
CA GLY A 273 -22.71 -49.35 0.55
C GLY A 273 -23.55 -50.61 0.65
N GLN A 274 -24.40 -50.73 1.68
CA GLN A 274 -25.28 -51.89 1.86
C GLN A 274 -26.25 -52.09 0.69
N SER A 275 -26.81 -50.99 0.16
CA SER A 275 -27.72 -51.04 -0.99
C SER A 275 -27.01 -51.54 -2.26
N ARG A 276 -25.79 -51.07 -2.54
CA ARG A 276 -24.96 -51.55 -3.65
C ARG A 276 -24.64 -53.05 -3.53
N TYR A 277 -24.30 -53.53 -2.34
CA TYR A 277 -24.07 -54.96 -2.10
C TYR A 277 -25.33 -55.80 -2.37
N LEU A 278 -26.50 -55.33 -1.92
CA LEU A 278 -27.78 -56.02 -2.16
C LEU A 278 -28.17 -56.04 -3.63
N PHE A 279 -27.95 -54.94 -4.37
CA PHE A 279 -28.15 -54.93 -5.82
C PHE A 279 -27.19 -55.89 -6.54
N GLY A 280 -25.93 -55.97 -6.12
CA GLY A 280 -24.96 -56.92 -6.66
C GLY A 280 -25.39 -58.37 -6.48
N ILE A 281 -25.84 -58.75 -5.27
CA ILE A 281 -26.35 -60.09 -4.98
C ILE A 281 -27.60 -60.39 -5.82
N GLY A 282 -28.54 -59.44 -5.90
CA GLY A 282 -29.75 -59.59 -6.71
C GLY A 282 -29.47 -59.79 -8.19
N ALA A 283 -28.54 -59.00 -8.76
CA ALA A 283 -28.10 -59.13 -10.14
C ALA A 283 -27.45 -60.48 -10.43
N VAL A 284 -26.57 -60.97 -9.55
CA VAL A 284 -25.93 -62.29 -9.69
C VAL A 284 -26.97 -63.40 -9.65
N LEU A 285 -27.92 -63.37 -8.70
CA LEU A 285 -28.99 -64.38 -8.60
C LEU A 285 -29.89 -64.39 -9.83
N LEU A 286 -30.23 -63.21 -10.38
CA LEU A 286 -31.02 -63.10 -11.61
C LEU A 286 -30.25 -63.65 -12.82
N LEU A 287 -28.98 -63.28 -12.97
CA LEU A 287 -28.14 -63.76 -14.07
C LEU A 287 -27.92 -65.28 -13.99
N SER A 288 -27.59 -65.82 -12.81
CA SER A 288 -27.44 -67.25 -12.59
C SER A 288 -28.74 -68.01 -12.82
N GLY A 289 -29.88 -67.48 -12.34
CA GLY A 289 -31.20 -68.08 -12.58
C GLY A 289 -31.57 -68.10 -14.06
N THR A 290 -31.32 -67.00 -14.78
CA THR A 290 -31.57 -66.91 -16.23
C THR A 290 -30.67 -67.87 -17.02
N LEU A 291 -29.40 -67.97 -16.65
CA LEU A 291 -28.42 -68.81 -17.34
C LEU A 291 -28.70 -70.30 -17.12
N LEU A 292 -29.12 -70.70 -15.90
CA LEU A 292 -29.58 -72.05 -15.59
C LEU A 292 -30.88 -72.41 -16.32
N PHE A 293 -31.81 -71.46 -16.46
CA PHE A 293 -33.05 -71.68 -17.22
C PHE A 293 -32.76 -71.98 -18.70
N ILE A 294 -31.76 -71.32 -19.28
CA ILE A 294 -31.37 -71.51 -20.69
C ILE A 294 -30.57 -72.81 -20.90
N HIS A 295 -29.61 -73.13 -20.02
CA HIS A 295 -28.69 -74.26 -20.23
C HIS A 295 -29.15 -75.59 -19.61
N ARG A 296 -30.04 -75.57 -18.60
CA ARG A 296 -30.46 -76.75 -17.83
C ARG A 296 -31.98 -76.73 -17.53
N PRO A 297 -32.84 -76.84 -18.55
CA PRO A 297 -34.30 -76.81 -18.37
C PRO A 297 -34.86 -78.03 -17.61
N GLU A 298 -34.07 -79.09 -17.48
CA GLU A 298 -34.39 -80.31 -16.73
C GLU A 298 -34.47 -80.14 -15.21
N TRP A 299 -34.03 -79.00 -14.65
CA TRP A 299 -34.01 -78.71 -13.21
C TRP A 299 -35.31 -78.07 -12.67
N GLY A 300 -36.39 -78.10 -13.44
CA GLY A 300 -37.73 -77.76 -12.99
C GLY A 300 -37.84 -76.32 -12.42
N MET A 301 -38.34 -76.19 -11.20
CA MET A 301 -38.68 -74.89 -10.58
C MET A 301 -37.47 -74.14 -9.96
N MET A 302 -36.29 -74.76 -9.86
CA MET A 302 -35.11 -74.16 -9.21
C MET A 302 -34.67 -72.81 -9.81
N PRO A 303 -34.60 -72.63 -11.15
CA PRO A 303 -34.25 -71.35 -11.75
C PRO A 303 -35.25 -70.23 -11.41
N GLY A 304 -36.55 -70.58 -11.29
CA GLY A 304 -37.61 -69.65 -10.90
C GLY A 304 -37.44 -69.13 -9.47
N TRP A 305 -37.08 -70.01 -8.53
CA TRP A 305 -36.82 -69.63 -7.14
C TRP A 305 -35.59 -68.72 -6.99
N LEU A 306 -34.53 -68.96 -7.77
CA LEU A 306 -33.34 -68.09 -7.80
C LEU A 306 -33.67 -66.69 -8.33
N MET A 307 -34.43 -66.60 -9.42
CA MET A 307 -34.86 -65.31 -9.95
C MET A 307 -35.77 -64.57 -8.97
N ALA A 308 -36.72 -65.26 -8.34
CA ALA A 308 -37.58 -64.67 -7.31
C ALA A 308 -36.76 -64.13 -6.11
N GLY A 309 -35.76 -64.88 -5.65
CA GLY A 309 -34.82 -64.43 -4.61
C GLY A 309 -33.99 -63.22 -5.06
N GLY A 310 -33.59 -63.17 -6.32
CA GLY A 310 -32.91 -62.03 -6.93
C GLY A 310 -33.78 -60.76 -6.95
N VAL A 311 -35.06 -60.87 -7.33
CA VAL A 311 -36.00 -59.73 -7.31
C VAL A 311 -36.26 -59.24 -5.88
N VAL A 312 -36.44 -60.15 -4.92
CA VAL A 312 -36.68 -59.79 -3.51
C VAL A 312 -35.47 -59.06 -2.93
N THR A 313 -34.26 -59.55 -3.17
CA THR A 313 -33.02 -58.91 -2.69
C THR A 313 -32.81 -57.53 -3.33
N TRP A 314 -33.16 -57.38 -4.61
CA TRP A 314 -33.14 -56.09 -5.30
C TRP A 314 -34.14 -55.09 -4.69
N LEU A 315 -35.38 -55.52 -4.43
CA LEU A 315 -36.41 -54.68 -3.80
C LEU A 315 -36.03 -54.25 -2.37
N ILE A 316 -35.40 -55.14 -1.61
CA ILE A 316 -34.84 -54.82 -0.28
C ILE A 316 -33.69 -53.80 -0.42
N GLY A 317 -32.83 -53.97 -1.43
CA GLY A 317 -31.76 -53.03 -1.76
C GLY A 317 -32.29 -51.62 -2.08
N TRP A 318 -33.37 -51.54 -2.86
CA TRP A 318 -34.06 -50.30 -3.23
C TRP A 318 -34.70 -49.59 -2.04
N ARG A 319 -35.38 -50.35 -1.16
CA ARG A 319 -36.02 -49.81 0.04
C ARG A 319 -35.02 -49.29 1.09
N LYS A 320 -33.76 -49.73 1.05
CA LYS A 320 -32.69 -49.21 1.91
C LYS A 320 -31.99 -47.96 1.36
N THR A 321 -32.15 -47.66 0.06
CA THR A 321 -31.58 -46.48 -0.59
C THR A 321 -32.41 -45.21 -0.34
N HIS A 322 -33.73 -45.38 -0.24
CA HIS A 322 -34.71 -44.32 0.03
C HIS A 322 -35.05 -44.22 1.52
#